data_AF-A0ABD6WYR0-F1
#
_entry.id   AF-A0ABD6WYR0-F1
#
_cell.length_a   1.000
_cell.length_b   1.000
_cell.length_c   1.000
_cell.angle_alpha   90.00
_cell.angle_beta   90.00
_cell.angle_gamma   90.00
#
_symmetry.space_group_name_H-M   'P 1'
#
loop_
_entity.id
_entity.type
_entity.pdbx_description
1 polymer ?
#
loop_
_entity_poly.entity_id
_entity_poly.type
_entity_poly.pdbx_seq_one_letter_code
_entity_poly.pdbx_strand_id
1 'polypeptide(L)'
;MKTVQCTFRLPSEIVDLIDKQSGRTRTDKLLNLLGHGCNQNDYSAIEERVKAVENRLFALENTKQVKVKDTTSNQNISANQQRALEAKERVFSALNDLKSRGAIPLYRGKPSLTKLKEITGIDRGTISKYINEWLEM
;
A
#
# COMPACT_ATOMS: atom_id res chain seq x y z
N MET A 1 32.79 50.01 -15.72
CA MET A 1 33.56 48.75 -15.62
C MET A 1 33.15 47.86 -16.79
N LYS A 2 34.07 47.49 -17.69
CA LYS A 2 33.77 46.53 -18.77
C LYS A 2 33.87 45.13 -18.18
N THR A 3 32.76 44.38 -18.19
CA THR A 3 32.78 42.95 -17.87
C THR A 3 33.54 42.23 -18.96
N VAL A 4 34.76 41.80 -18.66
CA VAL A 4 35.52 40.92 -19.55
C VAL A 4 34.86 39.55 -19.47
N GLN A 5 34.06 39.20 -20.46
CA GLN A 5 33.58 37.83 -20.60
C GLN A 5 34.75 36.97 -21.07
N CYS A 6 35.35 36.24 -20.13
CA CYS A 6 36.34 35.23 -20.46
C CYS A 6 35.62 34.00 -21.02
N THR A 7 35.61 33.83 -22.34
CA THR A 7 35.11 32.62 -22.97
C THR A 7 36.23 31.58 -23.02
N PHE A 8 36.25 30.67 -22.05
CA PHE A 8 37.17 29.54 -22.08
C PHE A 8 36.72 28.57 -23.18
N ARG A 9 37.52 28.42 -24.24
CA ARG A 9 37.28 27.39 -25.26
C ARG A 9 37.93 26.09 -24.80
N LEU A 10 37.13 25.04 -24.74
CA LEU A 10 37.64 23.69 -24.50
C LEU A 10 38.42 23.22 -25.73
N PRO A 11 39.47 22.39 -25.55
CA PRO A 11 40.16 21.72 -26.64
C PRO A 11 39.19 20.88 -27.47
N SER A 12 39.44 20.78 -28.78
CA SER A 12 38.58 20.04 -29.73
C SER A 12 38.40 18.59 -29.32
N GLU A 13 39.45 17.96 -28.79
CA GLU A 13 39.41 16.56 -28.36
C GLU A 13 38.39 16.34 -27.23
N ILE A 14 38.27 17.32 -26.31
CA ILE A 14 37.33 17.27 -25.20
C ILE A 14 35.89 17.51 -25.69
N VAL A 15 35.72 18.41 -26.66
CA VAL A 15 34.40 18.66 -27.26
C VAL A 15 33.88 17.41 -27.97
N ASP A 16 34.74 16.73 -28.73
CA ASP A 16 34.39 15.49 -29.43
C ASP A 16 34.01 14.36 -28.45
N LEU A 17 34.69 14.26 -27.31
CA LEU A 17 34.37 13.29 -26.26
C LEU A 17 32.99 13.55 -25.65
N ILE A 18 32.64 14.82 -25.43
CA ILE A 18 31.31 15.22 -24.94
C ILE A 18 30.27 14.90 -26.01
N ASP A 19 30.49 15.25 -27.27
CA ASP A 19 29.50 15.10 -28.33
C ASP A 19 29.16 13.65 -28.67
N LYS A 20 30.10 12.72 -28.43
CA LYS A 20 29.91 11.27 -28.53
C LYS A 20 29.01 10.67 -27.44
N GLN A 21 28.79 11.36 -26.32
CA GLN A 21 27.90 10.86 -25.27
C GLN A 21 26.44 10.98 -25.69
N SER A 22 25.60 10.05 -25.21
CA SER A 22 24.15 10.17 -25.29
C SER A 22 23.66 11.37 -24.46
N GLY A 23 22.52 11.97 -24.80
CA GLY A 23 21.97 13.11 -24.06
C GLY A 23 21.36 14.17 -24.99
N ARG A 24 20.32 14.85 -24.52
CA ARG A 24 19.56 15.83 -25.33
C ARG A 24 20.26 17.19 -25.37
N THR A 25 20.83 17.60 -24.24
CA THR A 25 21.57 18.86 -24.12
C THR A 25 23.07 18.61 -23.96
N ARG A 26 23.89 19.62 -24.24
CA ARG A 26 25.34 19.56 -24.03
C ARG A 26 25.69 19.30 -22.56
N THR A 27 24.87 19.83 -21.64
CA THR A 27 25.00 19.57 -20.20
C THR A 27 24.75 18.10 -19.87
N ASP A 28 23.71 17.48 -20.45
CA ASP A 28 23.41 16.06 -20.24
C ASP A 28 24.58 15.18 -20.70
N LYS A 29 25.11 15.47 -21.89
CA LYS A 29 26.28 14.78 -22.45
C LYS A 29 27.51 14.91 -21.56
N LEU A 30 27.75 16.10 -20.99
CA LEU A 30 28.82 16.36 -20.04
C LEU A 30 28.63 15.57 -18.74
N LEU A 31 27.42 15.58 -18.18
CA LEU A 31 27.11 14.82 -16.97
C LEU A 31 27.26 13.31 -17.19
N ASN A 32 26.81 12.82 -18.36
CA ASN A 32 27.00 11.42 -18.77
C ASN A 32 28.49 11.07 -18.89
N LEU A 33 29.31 11.93 -19.51
CA LEU A 33 30.76 11.75 -19.59
C LEU A 33 31.43 11.64 -18.21
N LEU A 34 30.92 12.41 -17.25
CA LEU A 34 31.42 12.45 -15.86
C LEU A 34 30.84 11.33 -14.98
N GLY A 35 30.00 10.44 -15.52
CA GLY A 35 29.35 9.38 -14.75
C GLY A 35 28.24 9.88 -13.81
N HIS A 36 27.84 11.14 -13.93
CA HIS A 36 26.71 11.75 -13.22
C HIS A 36 25.44 11.81 -14.08
N GLY A 37 25.48 11.10 -15.21
CA GLY A 37 24.36 10.95 -16.10
C GLY A 37 23.17 10.36 -15.40
N CYS A 38 22.03 11.04 -15.47
CA CYS A 38 20.78 10.51 -14.97
C CYS A 38 20.31 9.43 -15.94
N ASN A 39 20.85 8.21 -15.80
CA ASN A 39 20.26 7.04 -16.39
C ASN A 39 18.95 6.81 -15.66
N GLN A 40 17.85 7.33 -16.22
CA GLN A 40 16.49 7.18 -15.69
C GLN A 40 16.01 5.71 -15.61
N ASN A 41 16.89 4.73 -15.83
CA ASN A 41 16.54 3.32 -15.97
C ASN A 41 17.19 2.43 -14.91
N ASP A 42 18.11 2.94 -14.08
CA ASP A 42 18.76 2.10 -13.06
C ASP A 42 18.02 2.18 -11.72
N TYR A 43 16.80 1.63 -11.73
CA TYR A 43 15.94 1.49 -10.55
C TYR A 43 16.23 0.19 -9.77
N SER A 44 17.31 -0.53 -10.10
CA SER A 44 17.68 -1.82 -9.49
C SER A 44 17.69 -1.76 -7.95
N ALA A 45 18.32 -0.73 -7.38
CA ALA A 45 18.35 -0.53 -5.92
C ALA A 45 16.96 -0.20 -5.32
N ILE A 46 16.07 0.42 -6.09
CA ILE A 46 14.69 0.71 -5.66
C ILE A 46 13.83 -0.55 -5.75
N GLU A 47 13.97 -1.34 -6.81
CA GLU A 47 13.30 -2.65 -6.97
C GLU A 47 13.66 -3.62 -5.84
N GLU A 48 14.95 -3.73 -5.48
CA GLU A 48 15.38 -4.56 -4.35
C GLU A 48 14.74 -4.11 -3.03
N ARG A 49 14.67 -2.79 -2.80
CA ARG A 49 14.04 -2.23 -1.60
C ARG A 49 12.53 -2.47 -1.58
N VAL A 50 11.85 -2.33 -2.72
CA VAL A 50 10.41 -2.62 -2.84
C VAL A 50 10.14 -4.10 -2.55
N LYS A 51 10.91 -5.00 -3.16
CA LYS A 51 10.79 -6.45 -2.93
C LYS A 51 11.02 -6.83 -1.47
N ALA A 52 11.99 -6.21 -0.81
CA ALA A 52 12.23 -6.41 0.62
C ALA A 52 11.05 -5.93 1.49
N VAL A 53 10.41 -4.81 1.13
CA VAL A 53 9.22 -4.30 1.83
C VAL A 53 8.02 -5.22 1.63
N GLU A 54 7.77 -5.70 0.41
CA GLU A 54 6.70 -6.67 0.12
C GLU A 54 6.86 -7.96 0.91
N ASN A 55 8.08 -8.52 0.96
CA ASN A 55 8.38 -9.71 1.76
C ASN A 55 8.13 -9.51 3.26
N ARG A 56 8.48 -8.33 3.79
CA ARG A 56 8.21 -7.98 5.20
C ARG A 56 6.71 -7.85 5.47
N LEU A 57 5.95 -7.26 4.54
CA LEU A 57 4.50 -7.15 4.65
C LEU A 57 3.85 -8.54 4.65
N PHE A 58 4.24 -9.40 3.71
CA PHE A 58 3.75 -10.78 3.64
C PHE A 58 4.05 -11.57 4.91
N ALA A 59 5.25 -11.43 5.49
CA ALA A 59 5.58 -12.06 6.77
C ALA A 59 4.72 -11.52 7.94
N LEU A 60 4.45 -10.22 7.97
CA LEU A 60 3.58 -9.60 8.99
C LEU A 60 2.11 -10.04 8.84
N GLU A 61 1.60 -10.16 7.62
CA GLU A 61 0.25 -10.65 7.36
C GLU A 61 0.11 -12.12 7.74
N ASN A 62 1.10 -12.95 7.42
CA ASN A 62 1.09 -14.37 7.82
C ASN A 62 1.21 -14.54 9.34
N THR A 63 2.08 -13.79 10.01
CA THR A 63 2.17 -13.83 11.48
C THR A 63 0.91 -13.33 12.16
N LYS A 64 0.19 -12.36 11.57
CA LYS A 64 -1.14 -11.94 12.05
C LYS A 64 -2.17 -13.05 11.89
N GLN A 65 -2.18 -13.77 10.77
CA GLN A 65 -3.06 -14.93 10.55
C GLN A 65 -2.72 -16.11 11.47
N VAL A 66 -1.43 -16.37 11.72
CA VAL A 66 -0.96 -17.42 12.64
C VAL A 66 -1.31 -17.06 14.09
N LYS A 67 -1.14 -15.80 14.52
CA LYS A 67 -1.60 -15.37 15.86
C LYS A 67 -3.11 -15.52 16.04
N VAL A 68 -3.91 -15.25 15.01
CA VAL A 68 -5.37 -15.47 15.05
C VAL A 68 -5.71 -16.97 15.11
N LYS A 69 -4.98 -17.83 14.38
CA LYS A 69 -5.17 -19.29 14.45
C LYS A 69 -4.69 -19.91 15.77
N ASP A 70 -3.54 -19.49 16.30
CA ASP A 70 -2.96 -20.04 17.54
C ASP A 70 -3.68 -19.57 18.80
N THR A 71 -4.30 -18.38 18.78
CA THR A 71 -5.23 -17.98 19.86
C THR A 71 -6.54 -18.77 19.83
N THR A 72 -6.94 -19.30 18.66
CA THR A 72 -8.16 -20.12 18.53
C THR A 72 -7.88 -21.61 18.78
N SER A 73 -6.66 -22.08 18.54
CA SER A 73 -6.31 -23.52 18.59
C SER A 73 -6.00 -24.05 19.99
N ASN A 74 -5.78 -23.21 21.00
CA ASN A 74 -5.28 -23.64 22.32
C ASN A 74 -6.21 -23.33 23.51
N GLN A 75 -7.49 -23.08 23.24
CA GLN A 75 -8.48 -23.00 24.30
C GLN A 75 -9.50 -24.11 24.09
N ASN A 76 -9.90 -24.77 25.17
CA ASN A 76 -11.14 -25.55 25.22
C ASN A 76 -12.30 -24.56 25.03
N ILE A 77 -12.47 -24.05 23.81
CA ILE A 77 -13.52 -23.12 23.44
C ILE A 77 -14.81 -23.92 23.50
N SER A 78 -15.69 -23.56 24.44
CA SER A 78 -17.01 -24.17 24.51
C SER A 78 -17.72 -23.99 23.17
N ALA A 79 -18.55 -24.96 22.75
CA ALA A 79 -19.28 -24.88 21.47
C ALA A 79 -20.05 -23.56 21.29
N ASN A 80 -20.49 -22.93 22.40
CA ASN A 80 -21.14 -21.63 22.40
C ASN A 80 -20.19 -20.47 22.04
N GLN A 81 -18.95 -20.48 22.55
CA GLN A 81 -17.95 -19.48 22.20
C GLN A 81 -17.56 -19.60 20.72
N GLN A 82 -17.40 -20.81 20.21
CA GLN A 82 -17.10 -21.05 18.79
C GLN A 82 -18.21 -20.48 17.89
N ARG A 83 -19.48 -20.79 18.21
CA ARG A 83 -20.63 -20.25 17.47
C ARG A 83 -20.71 -18.72 17.54
N ALA A 84 -20.32 -18.12 18.66
CA ALA A 84 -20.28 -16.67 18.82
C ALA A 84 -19.17 -16.03 17.97
N LEU A 85 -18.00 -16.68 17.84
CA LEU A 85 -16.92 -16.24 16.96
C LEU A 85 -17.35 -16.33 15.50
N GLU A 86 -17.92 -17.45 15.07
CA GLU A 86 -18.42 -17.62 13.71
C GLU A 86 -19.49 -16.59 13.33
N ALA A 87 -20.39 -16.26 14.26
CA ALA A 87 -21.40 -15.23 14.06
C ALA A 87 -20.77 -13.83 13.91
N LYS A 88 -19.74 -13.53 14.70
CA LYS A 88 -18.99 -12.28 14.63
C LYS A 88 -18.23 -12.15 13.31
N GLU A 89 -17.49 -13.19 12.93
CA GLU A 89 -16.75 -13.24 11.67
C GLU A 89 -17.69 -13.03 10.47
N ARG A 90 -18.85 -13.70 10.48
CA ARG A 90 -19.87 -13.53 9.43
C ARG A 90 -20.34 -12.09 9.30
N VAL A 91 -20.59 -11.40 10.42
CA VAL A 91 -20.96 -9.97 10.42
C VAL A 91 -19.83 -9.13 9.86
N PHE A 92 -18.60 -9.32 10.31
CA PHE A 92 -17.46 -8.50 9.90
C PHE A 92 -17.14 -8.68 8.42
N SER A 93 -17.14 -9.91 7.91
CA SER A 93 -16.95 -10.19 6.49
C SER A 93 -18.00 -9.50 5.63
N ALA A 94 -19.28 -9.58 6.02
CA ALA A 94 -20.36 -8.93 5.28
C ALA A 94 -20.24 -7.39 5.30
N LEU A 95 -19.90 -6.81 6.45
CA LEU A 95 -19.71 -5.35 6.57
C LEU A 95 -18.47 -4.86 5.80
N ASN A 96 -17.39 -5.63 5.79
CA ASN A 96 -16.18 -5.30 5.03
C ASN A 96 -16.42 -5.35 3.52
N ASP A 97 -17.17 -6.34 3.03
CA ASP A 97 -17.58 -6.42 1.62
C ASP A 97 -18.50 -5.25 1.22
N LEU A 98 -19.40 -4.81 2.12
CA LEU A 98 -20.20 -3.60 1.88
C LEU A 98 -19.36 -2.32 1.92
N LYS A 99 -18.36 -2.24 2.81
CA LYS A 99 -17.43 -1.11 2.92
C LYS A 99 -16.59 -0.97 1.65
N SER A 100 -16.05 -2.07 1.13
CA SER A 100 -15.23 -2.07 -0.09
C SER A 100 -16.01 -1.60 -1.33
N ARG A 101 -17.33 -1.86 -1.36
CA ARG A 101 -18.25 -1.40 -2.42
C ARG A 101 -18.85 -0.02 -2.17
N GLY A 102 -18.54 0.63 -1.04
CA GLY A 102 -19.15 1.91 -0.65
C GLY A 102 -20.67 1.85 -0.44
N ALA A 103 -21.22 0.65 -0.18
CA ALA A 103 -22.66 0.37 -0.19
C ALA A 103 -23.27 0.22 1.21
N ILE A 104 -22.60 0.74 2.26
CA ILE A 104 -23.12 0.65 3.62
C ILE A 104 -24.38 1.52 3.74
N PRO A 105 -25.55 0.94 4.05
CA PRO A 105 -26.76 1.73 4.21
C PRO A 105 -26.65 2.57 5.49
N LEU A 106 -26.74 3.88 5.36
CA LEU A 106 -26.70 4.81 6.48
C LEU A 106 -28.10 5.39 6.78
N TYR A 107 -28.36 5.62 8.07
CA TYR A 107 -29.49 6.39 8.57
C TYR A 107 -29.01 7.34 9.65
N ARG A 108 -29.20 8.65 9.45
CA ARG A 108 -28.69 9.71 10.35
C ARG A 108 -27.17 9.60 10.63
N GLY A 109 -26.40 9.30 9.59
CA GLY A 109 -24.93 9.16 9.69
C GLY A 109 -24.44 7.87 10.35
N LYS A 110 -25.34 6.95 10.75
CA LYS A 110 -24.99 5.66 11.36
C LYS A 110 -25.42 4.49 10.47
N PRO A 111 -24.72 3.34 10.48
CA PRO A 111 -25.18 2.16 9.76
C PRO A 111 -26.59 1.73 10.16
N SER A 112 -27.46 1.52 9.17
CA SER A 112 -28.85 1.14 9.37
C SER A 112 -28.97 -0.37 9.56
N LEU A 113 -29.26 -0.82 10.79
CA LEU A 113 -29.35 -2.24 11.11
C LEU A 113 -30.44 -2.99 10.32
N THR A 114 -31.57 -2.33 10.04
CA THR A 114 -32.67 -2.94 9.27
C THR A 114 -32.23 -3.20 7.83
N LYS A 115 -31.63 -2.21 7.17
CA LYS A 115 -31.15 -2.36 5.79
C LYS A 115 -29.96 -3.33 5.72
N LEU A 116 -29.09 -3.34 6.72
CA LEU A 116 -28.01 -4.33 6.81
C LEU A 116 -28.56 -5.76 6.93
N LYS A 117 -29.62 -5.99 7.71
CA LYS A 117 -30.30 -7.30 7.77
C LYS A 117 -30.84 -7.70 6.39
N GLU A 118 -31.50 -6.79 5.68
CA GLU A 118 -32.07 -7.06 4.35
C GLU A 118 -30.99 -7.43 3.32
N ILE A 119 -29.85 -6.74 3.36
CA ILE A 119 -28.76 -6.95 2.39
C ILE A 119 -27.93 -8.18 2.74
N THR A 120 -27.60 -8.37 4.02
CA THR A 120 -26.67 -9.42 4.45
C THR A 120 -27.37 -10.72 4.85
N GLY A 121 -28.68 -10.69 5.07
CA GLY A 121 -29.46 -11.82 5.59
C GLY A 121 -29.18 -12.15 7.07
N ILE A 122 -28.30 -11.40 7.73
CA ILE A 122 -27.92 -11.63 9.13
C ILE A 122 -28.96 -10.98 10.05
N ASP A 123 -29.32 -11.66 11.14
CA ASP A 123 -30.30 -11.13 12.08
C ASP A 123 -29.87 -9.79 12.68
N ARG A 124 -30.86 -8.90 12.86
CA ARG A 124 -30.65 -7.54 13.36
C ARG A 124 -29.98 -7.52 14.74
N GLY A 125 -30.33 -8.47 15.62
CA GLY A 125 -29.75 -8.56 16.95
C GLY A 125 -28.27 -8.93 16.91
N THR A 126 -27.89 -9.86 16.03
CA THR A 126 -26.49 -10.25 15.82
C THR A 126 -25.67 -9.10 15.25
N ILE A 127 -26.19 -8.37 14.25
CA ILE A 127 -25.52 -7.18 13.72
C ILE A 127 -25.34 -6.13 14.82
N SER A 128 -26.42 -5.82 15.55
CA SER A 128 -26.39 -4.81 16.63
C SER A 128 -25.35 -5.12 17.70
N LYS A 129 -25.10 -6.40 17.98
CA LYS A 129 -24.12 -6.84 19.00
C LYS A 129 -22.68 -6.51 18.60
N TYR A 130 -22.34 -6.62 17.32
CA TYR A 130 -20.95 -6.54 16.85
C TYR A 130 -20.64 -5.26 16.04
N ILE A 131 -21.64 -4.46 15.68
CA ILE A 131 -21.44 -3.31 14.80
C ILE A 131 -20.57 -2.20 15.37
N ASN A 132 -20.65 -1.95 16.69
CA ASN A 132 -19.82 -0.93 17.33
C ASN A 132 -18.35 -1.35 17.34
N GLU A 133 -18.09 -2.63 17.66
CA GLU A 133 -16.74 -3.20 17.60
C GLU A 133 -16.18 -3.13 16.17
N TRP A 134 -17.03 -3.33 15.15
CA TRP A 134 -16.64 -3.16 13.75
C TRP A 134 -16.27 -1.72 13.38
N LEU A 135 -16.97 -0.72 13.94
CA LEU A 135 -16.71 0.70 13.68
C LEU A 135 -15.43 1.22 14.35
N GLU A 136 -14.97 0.56 15.41
CA GLU A 136 -13.76 0.90 16.16
C GLU A 136 -12.46 0.33 15.56
N MET A 137 -12.55 -0.54 14.54
CA MET A 137 -11.41 -1.06 13.77
C MET A 137 -11.05 -0.21 12.56
#